data_AF-X1U689-F1
#
_entry.id   AF-X1U689-F1
#
_cell.length_a   1.000
_cell.length_b   1.000
_cell.length_c   1.000
_cell.angle_alpha   90.00
_cell.angle_beta   90.00
_cell.angle_gamma   90.00
#
_symmetry.space_group_name_H-M   'P 1'
#
loop_
_entity.id
_entity.type
_entity.pdbx_description
1 polymer ?
#
loop_
_entity_poly.entity_id
_entity_poly.type
_entity_poly.pdbx_seq_one_letter_code
_entity_poly.pdbx_strand_id
1 'polypeptide(L)'
;KQLFVGADGIVDVNEKAVIKTEATADAVNYIIVKNAASGSGPQAKAEGTDDNIDFIIKTKGNGKFQILDGNDNGIIEFHTIADAVNFLKTIASITENPLTIEAVGTDSNIDIVITPKGTGKLKTGAGIEMTGAGKELLVKENTISFTEQVLTSGENIAWDLKNGNRARLTAGHNFLITITKPSGAVQAELIVTQDAAGSREMDEIITQFDDAIATSDVHADTDVIDVAIDIPTGARIRFKTTTTLPT
;
A
#
# COMPACT_ATOMS: atom_id res chain seq x y z
N LYS A 1 -30.72 -33.88 33.81
CA LYS A 1 -30.67 -33.25 32.47
C LYS A 1 -30.86 -34.37 31.46
N GLN A 2 -31.83 -34.28 30.56
CA GLN A 2 -32.03 -35.28 29.52
C GLN A 2 -31.31 -34.81 28.26
N LEU A 3 -30.49 -35.68 27.67
CA LEU A 3 -30.01 -35.52 26.30
C LEU A 3 -30.99 -36.30 25.43
N PHE A 4 -31.65 -35.63 24.49
CA PHE A 4 -32.55 -36.29 23.55
C PHE A 4 -31.74 -36.81 22.36
N VAL A 5 -31.61 -38.13 22.28
CA VAL A 5 -30.88 -38.82 21.20
C VAL A 5 -31.91 -39.44 20.27
N GLY A 6 -31.87 -39.06 19.00
CA GLY A 6 -32.65 -39.65 17.92
C GLY A 6 -31.88 -40.81 17.26
N ALA A 7 -32.48 -41.40 16.22
CA ALA A 7 -31.88 -42.53 15.50
C ALA A 7 -30.58 -42.16 14.76
N ASP A 8 -30.44 -40.90 14.34
CA ASP A 8 -29.33 -40.38 13.52
C ASP A 8 -28.66 -39.14 14.13
N GLY A 9 -28.81 -38.88 15.44
CA GLY A 9 -28.11 -37.78 16.11
C GLY A 9 -28.81 -37.20 17.34
N ILE A 10 -28.63 -35.90 17.60
CA ILE A 10 -29.25 -35.18 18.71
C ILE A 10 -30.51 -34.47 18.21
N VAL A 11 -31.60 -34.60 18.96
CA VAL A 11 -32.88 -33.95 18.66
C VAL A 11 -33.26 -32.94 19.75
N ASP A 12 -34.18 -32.04 19.45
CA ASP A 12 -34.80 -31.15 20.43
C ASP A 12 -35.97 -31.83 21.16
N VAL A 13 -36.63 -31.08 22.05
CA VAL A 13 -37.79 -31.57 22.82
C VAL A 13 -39.01 -31.91 21.96
N ASN A 14 -39.02 -31.51 20.69
CA ASN A 14 -40.09 -31.75 19.72
C ASN A 14 -39.67 -32.79 18.66
N GLU A 15 -38.63 -33.58 18.93
CA GLU A 15 -38.06 -34.60 18.03
C GLU A 15 -37.55 -34.03 16.69
N LYS A 16 -37.18 -32.74 16.64
CA LYS A 16 -36.52 -32.14 15.47
C LYS A 16 -35.01 -32.23 15.59
N ALA A 17 -34.36 -32.55 14.49
CA ALA A 17 -32.90 -32.71 14.45
C ALA A 17 -32.20 -31.40 14.80
N VAL A 18 -31.25 -31.48 15.74
CA VAL A 18 -30.32 -30.40 16.12
C VAL A 18 -28.94 -30.68 15.55
N ILE A 19 -28.47 -31.92 15.68
CA ILE A 19 -27.23 -32.43 15.08
C ILE A 19 -27.52 -33.77 14.43
N LYS A 20 -27.10 -33.96 13.18
CA LYS A 20 -27.14 -35.26 12.50
C LYS A 20 -25.74 -35.82 12.34
N THR A 21 -25.61 -37.13 12.45
CA THR A 21 -24.39 -37.88 12.16
C THR A 21 -24.62 -38.77 10.96
N GLU A 22 -23.67 -38.78 10.01
CA GLU A 22 -23.69 -39.69 8.87
C GLU A 22 -22.65 -40.79 9.07
N ALA A 23 -23.04 -42.04 8.81
CA ALA A 23 -22.11 -43.16 8.90
C ALA A 23 -21.13 -43.11 7.71
N THR A 24 -19.83 -43.12 8.01
CA THR A 24 -18.77 -43.30 7.03
C THR A 24 -18.06 -44.61 7.35
N ALA A 25 -17.94 -45.49 6.35
CA ALA A 25 -17.27 -46.77 6.52
C ALA A 25 -15.79 -46.54 6.92
N ASP A 26 -15.33 -47.25 7.95
CA ASP A 26 -13.96 -47.18 8.46
C ASP A 26 -13.48 -45.75 8.80
N ALA A 27 -14.39 -44.90 9.30
CA ALA A 27 -14.05 -43.54 9.70
C ALA A 27 -13.06 -43.52 10.87
N VAL A 28 -11.89 -42.89 10.65
CA VAL A 28 -10.83 -42.73 11.67
C VAL A 28 -10.58 -41.28 12.10
N ASN A 29 -11.19 -40.32 11.42
CA ASN A 29 -11.05 -38.88 11.68
C ASN A 29 -12.41 -38.27 12.09
N TYR A 30 -12.42 -37.38 13.08
CA TYR A 30 -13.63 -36.85 13.70
C TYR A 30 -13.40 -35.49 14.39
N ILE A 31 -14.49 -34.82 14.79
CA ILE A 31 -14.46 -33.57 15.55
C ILE A 31 -14.63 -33.86 17.04
N ILE A 32 -13.76 -33.31 17.88
CA ILE A 32 -13.93 -33.28 19.33
C ILE A 32 -14.38 -31.87 19.74
N VAL A 33 -15.39 -31.79 20.62
CA VAL A 33 -15.74 -30.59 21.37
C VAL A 33 -15.31 -30.77 22.83
N LYS A 34 -14.41 -29.91 23.29
CA LYS A 34 -13.76 -29.98 24.60
C LYS A 34 -14.23 -28.83 25.51
N ASN A 35 -14.60 -29.15 26.74
CA ASN A 35 -14.90 -28.16 27.78
C ASN A 35 -13.62 -27.46 28.29
N ALA A 36 -13.81 -26.40 29.08
CA ALA A 36 -12.71 -25.63 29.63
C ALA A 36 -12.94 -25.31 31.11
N ALA A 37 -11.83 -25.16 31.85
CA ALA A 37 -11.86 -24.64 33.21
C ALA A 37 -12.13 -23.11 33.21
N SER A 38 -12.43 -22.55 34.38
CA SER A 38 -12.63 -21.11 34.53
C SER A 38 -11.44 -20.30 34.00
N GLY A 39 -11.72 -19.26 33.22
CA GLY A 39 -10.70 -18.41 32.57
C GLY A 39 -10.19 -18.93 31.22
N SER A 40 -10.68 -20.07 30.73
CA SER A 40 -10.38 -20.61 29.39
C SER A 40 -11.66 -20.80 28.57
N GLY A 41 -11.53 -20.75 27.24
CA GLY A 41 -12.64 -20.99 26.32
C GLY A 41 -12.77 -22.48 25.93
N PRO A 42 -14.00 -22.99 25.70
CA PRO A 42 -14.19 -24.31 25.10
C PRO A 42 -13.59 -24.35 23.69
N GLN A 43 -13.28 -25.56 23.21
CA GLN A 43 -12.58 -25.75 21.93
C GLN A 43 -13.29 -26.79 21.08
N ALA A 44 -13.23 -26.64 19.75
CA ALA A 44 -13.52 -27.69 18.79
C ALA A 44 -12.27 -27.94 17.94
N LYS A 45 -11.95 -29.19 17.65
CA LYS A 45 -10.79 -29.56 16.83
C LYS A 45 -11.02 -30.84 16.03
N ALA A 46 -10.29 -30.98 14.93
CA ALA A 46 -10.17 -32.24 14.20
C ALA A 46 -9.17 -33.16 14.94
N GLU A 47 -9.49 -34.43 15.03
CA GLU A 47 -8.67 -35.47 15.66
C GLU A 47 -8.84 -36.77 14.88
N GLY A 48 -7.83 -37.64 14.87
CA GLY A 48 -7.90 -38.93 14.22
C GLY A 48 -6.55 -39.63 14.21
N THR A 49 -6.46 -40.73 13.45
CA THR A 49 -5.20 -41.46 13.30
C THR A 49 -4.30 -40.90 12.20
N ASP A 50 -4.84 -40.04 11.33
CA ASP A 50 -4.06 -39.41 10.27
C ASP A 50 -3.25 -38.21 10.78
N ASP A 51 -2.08 -37.99 10.20
CA ASP A 51 -1.16 -36.92 10.62
C ASP A 51 -1.69 -35.51 10.29
N ASN A 52 -2.41 -35.38 9.17
CA ASN A 52 -2.91 -34.09 8.68
C ASN A 52 -4.40 -34.20 8.39
N ILE A 53 -5.21 -33.47 9.16
CA ILE A 53 -6.67 -33.53 9.07
C ILE A 53 -7.21 -32.10 8.98
N ASP A 54 -7.92 -31.81 7.90
CA ASP A 54 -8.59 -30.52 7.72
C ASP A 54 -9.81 -30.39 8.65
N PHE A 55 -10.03 -29.20 9.19
CA PHE A 55 -11.29 -28.85 9.86
C PHE A 55 -12.20 -28.12 8.87
N ILE A 56 -13.25 -28.80 8.40
CA ILE A 56 -14.11 -28.28 7.34
C ILE A 56 -15.47 -27.86 7.91
N ILE A 57 -15.85 -26.60 7.68
CA ILE A 57 -17.20 -26.09 7.89
C ILE A 57 -17.76 -25.70 6.52
N LYS A 58 -18.95 -26.23 6.17
CA LYS A 58 -19.56 -26.03 4.86
C LYS A 58 -20.98 -25.49 4.98
N THR A 59 -21.27 -24.42 4.26
CA THR A 59 -22.63 -23.88 4.12
C THR A 59 -23.39 -24.64 3.03
N LYS A 60 -24.73 -24.57 3.07
CA LYS A 60 -25.59 -25.17 2.05
C LYS A 60 -26.14 -24.10 1.11
N GLY A 61 -26.01 -24.31 -0.20
CA GLY A 61 -26.46 -23.36 -1.21
C GLY A 61 -25.77 -22.00 -1.05
N ASN A 62 -26.53 -20.91 -1.13
CA ASN A 62 -26.02 -19.55 -0.98
C ASN A 62 -25.96 -19.06 0.49
N GLY A 63 -25.98 -19.98 1.46
CA GLY A 63 -25.86 -19.62 2.87
C GLY A 63 -24.47 -19.07 3.18
N LYS A 64 -24.40 -17.98 3.96
CA LYS A 64 -23.13 -17.39 4.43
C LYS A 64 -22.60 -18.07 5.69
N PHE A 65 -21.28 -18.08 5.85
CA PHE A 65 -20.62 -18.38 7.13
C PHE A 65 -20.28 -17.07 7.83
N GLN A 66 -20.48 -16.95 9.14
CA GLN A 66 -20.25 -15.70 9.87
C GLN A 66 -19.69 -15.98 11.27
N ILE A 67 -18.89 -15.03 11.76
CA ILE A 67 -18.42 -14.98 13.14
C ILE A 67 -19.06 -13.75 13.78
N LEU A 68 -19.69 -13.95 14.93
CA LEU A 68 -20.39 -12.91 15.69
C LEU A 68 -19.67 -12.64 17.02
N ASP A 69 -19.84 -11.44 17.56
CA ASP A 69 -19.47 -11.12 18.94
C ASP A 69 -20.53 -11.62 19.95
N GLY A 70 -20.26 -11.44 21.25
CA GLY A 70 -21.19 -11.86 22.31
C GLY A 70 -22.49 -11.07 22.40
N ASN A 71 -22.66 -10.03 21.57
CA ASN A 71 -23.87 -9.20 21.46
C ASN A 71 -24.58 -9.43 20.11
N ASP A 72 -24.26 -10.52 19.42
CA ASP A 72 -24.79 -10.90 18.11
C ASP A 72 -24.47 -9.92 16.96
N ASN A 73 -23.42 -9.10 17.10
CA ASN A 73 -22.93 -8.26 16.00
C ASN A 73 -21.93 -9.02 15.12
N GLY A 74 -21.98 -8.79 13.81
CA GLY A 74 -21.04 -9.40 12.86
C GLY A 74 -19.60 -8.90 13.04
N ILE A 75 -18.67 -9.84 13.20
CA ILE A 75 -17.22 -9.59 13.15
C ILE A 75 -16.72 -9.77 11.71
N ILE A 76 -17.09 -10.88 11.07
CA ILE A 76 -16.75 -11.19 9.68
C ILE A 76 -17.81 -12.11 9.06
N GLU A 77 -18.04 -11.96 7.76
CA GLU A 77 -18.92 -12.81 6.96
C GLU A 77 -18.22 -13.30 5.71
N PHE A 78 -18.49 -14.54 5.34
CA PHE A 78 -18.01 -15.20 4.13
C PHE A 78 -19.21 -15.62 3.31
N HIS A 79 -19.32 -15.05 2.10
CA HIS A 79 -20.45 -15.25 1.21
C HIS A 79 -20.08 -16.24 0.10
N THR A 80 -21.03 -17.12 -0.23
CA THR A 80 -20.90 -18.00 -1.38
C THR A 80 -21.18 -17.22 -2.65
N ILE A 81 -20.32 -17.39 -3.65
CA ILE A 81 -20.57 -16.96 -5.03
C ILE A 81 -20.71 -18.22 -5.88
N ALA A 82 -21.66 -18.23 -6.81
CA ALA A 82 -21.83 -19.36 -7.72
C ALA A 82 -20.54 -19.57 -8.54
N ASP A 83 -20.09 -20.83 -8.60
CA ASP A 83 -18.90 -21.24 -9.37
C ASP A 83 -17.62 -20.47 -9.01
N ALA A 84 -17.47 -20.06 -7.75
CA ALA A 84 -16.26 -19.42 -7.27
C ALA A 84 -15.03 -20.34 -7.42
N VAL A 85 -14.07 -19.91 -8.23
CA VAL A 85 -12.79 -20.62 -8.45
C VAL A 85 -11.58 -19.90 -7.82
N ASN A 86 -11.78 -18.68 -7.33
CA ASN A 86 -10.77 -17.86 -6.67
C ASN A 86 -11.21 -17.52 -5.24
N PHE A 87 -10.28 -17.53 -4.29
CA PHE A 87 -10.53 -17.27 -2.88
C PHE A 87 -9.31 -16.68 -2.17
N LEU A 88 -9.53 -16.13 -0.98
CA LEU A 88 -8.47 -15.56 -0.16
C LEU A 88 -7.88 -16.64 0.77
N LYS A 89 -6.55 -16.73 0.80
CA LYS A 89 -5.79 -17.57 1.73
C LYS A 89 -5.01 -16.67 2.69
N THR A 90 -5.10 -16.95 3.99
CA THR A 90 -4.31 -16.27 5.03
C THR A 90 -3.35 -17.27 5.65
N ILE A 91 -2.07 -16.91 5.77
CA ILE A 91 -1.03 -17.83 6.23
C ILE A 91 -0.33 -17.24 7.45
N ALA A 92 -0.32 -18.00 8.54
CA ALA A 92 0.49 -17.69 9.72
C ALA A 92 1.97 -17.82 9.41
N SER A 93 2.81 -17.08 10.12
CA SER A 93 4.25 -17.03 9.85
C SER A 93 5.07 -17.37 11.10
N ILE A 94 6.34 -17.64 10.87
CA ILE A 94 7.35 -17.82 11.92
C ILE A 94 7.96 -16.46 12.29
N THR A 95 8.72 -16.43 13.38
CA THR A 95 9.47 -15.24 13.82
C THR A 95 10.31 -14.67 12.67
N GLU A 96 10.38 -13.33 12.58
CA GLU A 96 11.11 -12.56 11.55
C GLU A 96 10.54 -12.63 10.13
N ASN A 97 9.45 -13.37 9.89
CA ASN A 97 8.76 -13.36 8.60
C ASN A 97 7.40 -12.64 8.69
N PRO A 98 6.96 -11.95 7.63
CA PRO A 98 5.61 -11.40 7.57
C PRO A 98 4.57 -12.53 7.48
N LEU A 99 3.36 -12.25 7.97
CA LEU A 99 2.17 -13.02 7.60
C LEU A 99 1.78 -12.69 6.16
N THR A 100 1.16 -13.63 5.45
CA THR A 100 0.72 -13.41 4.06
C THR A 100 -0.78 -13.52 3.91
N ILE A 101 -1.30 -12.69 3.01
CA ILE A 101 -2.67 -12.72 2.50
C ILE A 101 -2.53 -12.86 0.99
N GLU A 102 -3.06 -13.95 0.45
CA GLU A 102 -2.86 -14.36 -0.95
C GLU A 102 -4.20 -14.57 -1.64
N ALA A 103 -4.31 -14.09 -2.88
CA ALA A 103 -5.35 -14.55 -3.78
C ALA A 103 -4.89 -15.87 -4.42
N VAL A 104 -5.71 -16.90 -4.29
CA VAL A 104 -5.44 -18.22 -4.85
C VAL A 104 -6.63 -18.68 -5.67
N GLY A 105 -6.39 -19.48 -6.71
CA GLY A 105 -7.44 -19.94 -7.59
C GLY A 105 -6.90 -20.45 -8.90
N THR A 106 -7.80 -20.75 -9.84
CA THR A 106 -7.42 -21.24 -11.17
C THR A 106 -7.07 -20.14 -12.16
N ASP A 107 -7.46 -18.89 -11.88
CA ASP A 107 -7.18 -17.78 -12.78
C ASP A 107 -5.72 -17.33 -12.68
N SER A 108 -5.14 -16.91 -13.82
CA SER A 108 -3.72 -16.51 -13.87
C SER A 108 -3.45 -15.14 -13.26
N ASN A 109 -4.45 -14.25 -13.20
CA ASN A 109 -4.34 -12.94 -12.60
C ASN A 109 -5.58 -12.71 -11.72
N ILE A 110 -5.36 -12.43 -10.44
CA ILE A 110 -6.45 -12.24 -9.46
C ILE A 110 -6.15 -10.99 -8.63
N ASP A 111 -7.02 -9.99 -8.71
CA ASP A 111 -6.93 -8.78 -7.91
C ASP A 111 -7.48 -9.01 -6.49
N ILE A 112 -6.88 -8.34 -5.50
CA ILE A 112 -7.45 -8.21 -4.15
C ILE A 112 -7.97 -6.78 -3.97
N VAL A 113 -9.28 -6.64 -3.87
CA VAL A 113 -9.94 -5.34 -3.67
C VAL A 113 -10.29 -5.14 -2.20
N ILE A 114 -9.70 -4.13 -1.55
CA ILE A 114 -10.02 -3.73 -0.17
C ILE A 114 -10.65 -2.34 -0.21
N THR A 115 -11.97 -2.27 0.03
CA THR A 115 -12.75 -1.04 -0.11
C THR A 115 -13.41 -0.62 1.20
N PRO A 116 -12.95 0.47 1.86
CA PRO A 116 -13.67 1.08 2.97
C PRO A 116 -15.02 1.66 2.52
N LYS A 117 -15.99 1.74 3.43
CA LYS A 117 -17.29 2.38 3.16
C LYS A 117 -17.24 3.89 3.41
N GLY A 118 -17.88 4.68 2.54
CA GLY A 118 -18.03 6.13 2.72
C GLY A 118 -16.67 6.86 2.69
N THR A 119 -16.41 7.69 3.70
CA THR A 119 -15.12 8.40 3.87
C THR A 119 -14.06 7.57 4.62
N GLY A 120 -14.31 6.27 4.81
CA GLY A 120 -13.35 5.36 5.42
C GLY A 120 -12.03 5.30 4.65
N LYS A 121 -10.94 5.00 5.36
CA LYS A 121 -9.59 4.85 4.77
C LYS A 121 -9.02 3.49 5.15
N LEU A 122 -8.30 2.86 4.23
CA LEU A 122 -7.37 1.78 4.57
C LEU A 122 -6.16 2.43 5.25
N LYS A 123 -5.87 2.02 6.47
CA LYS A 123 -4.76 2.57 7.26
C LYS A 123 -3.69 1.50 7.45
N THR A 124 -2.43 1.87 7.25
CA THR A 124 -1.28 1.04 7.60
C THR A 124 -0.43 1.75 8.65
N GLY A 125 0.23 0.99 9.53
CA GLY A 125 1.04 1.57 10.60
C GLY A 125 2.44 2.00 10.16
N ALA A 126 3.05 1.25 9.25
CA ALA A 126 4.44 1.44 8.80
C ALA A 126 4.55 1.83 7.30
N GLY A 127 3.45 2.26 6.67
CA GLY A 127 3.40 2.57 5.24
C GLY A 127 3.02 1.36 4.37
N ILE A 128 3.24 1.48 3.06
CA ILE A 128 3.01 0.43 2.06
C ILE A 128 4.30 0.29 1.27
N GLU A 129 4.82 -0.92 1.17
CA GLU A 129 5.95 -1.25 0.30
C GLU A 129 5.41 -1.89 -0.99
N MET A 130 5.86 -1.41 -2.14
CA MET A 130 5.52 -1.97 -3.44
C MET A 130 6.77 -2.57 -4.07
N THR A 131 6.80 -3.89 -4.22
CA THR A 131 7.97 -4.62 -4.73
C THR A 131 7.74 -5.16 -6.14
N GLY A 132 8.79 -5.15 -6.97
CA GLY A 132 8.78 -5.63 -8.35
C GLY A 132 8.80 -4.52 -9.41
N ALA A 133 9.12 -4.88 -10.65
CA ALA A 133 9.22 -3.91 -11.76
C ALA A 133 7.85 -3.30 -12.10
N GLY A 134 7.85 -2.00 -12.42
CA GLY A 134 6.68 -1.27 -12.91
C GLY A 134 5.54 -1.10 -11.90
N LYS A 135 5.84 -1.07 -10.59
CA LYS A 135 4.83 -0.88 -9.54
C LYS A 135 4.68 0.61 -9.23
N GLU A 136 3.46 1.11 -9.28
CA GLU A 136 3.13 2.51 -9.01
C GLU A 136 2.09 2.60 -7.90
N LEU A 137 2.33 3.47 -6.93
CA LEU A 137 1.31 3.85 -5.96
C LEU A 137 0.45 4.94 -6.59
N LEU A 138 -0.69 4.55 -7.17
CA LEU A 138 -1.62 5.51 -7.75
C LEU A 138 -2.40 6.23 -6.63
N VAL A 139 -1.90 7.39 -6.19
CA VAL A 139 -2.60 8.24 -5.21
C VAL A 139 -3.47 9.25 -5.94
N LYS A 140 -4.79 9.27 -5.66
CA LYS A 140 -5.75 10.20 -6.30
C LYS A 140 -5.37 11.68 -6.12
N GLU A 141 -4.72 11.99 -5.01
CA GLU A 141 -3.99 13.24 -4.82
C GLU A 141 -2.52 12.86 -4.80
N ASN A 142 -1.81 13.15 -5.88
CA ASN A 142 -0.38 12.93 -6.00
C ASN A 142 0.36 13.91 -5.08
N THR A 143 0.13 13.82 -3.77
CA THR A 143 0.92 14.50 -2.75
C THR A 143 2.20 13.70 -2.59
N ILE A 144 3.02 13.65 -3.64
CA ILE A 144 4.46 13.68 -3.40
C ILE A 144 4.64 14.92 -2.53
N SER A 145 4.94 14.71 -1.25
CA SER A 145 5.08 15.82 -0.32
C SER A 145 6.36 16.56 -0.69
N PHE A 146 6.23 17.52 -1.60
CA PHE A 146 7.31 18.46 -1.86
C PHE A 146 7.44 19.35 -0.63
N THR A 147 8.60 19.35 0.01
CA THR A 147 8.86 20.30 1.10
C THR A 147 9.21 21.63 0.44
N GLU A 148 8.28 22.59 0.48
CA GLU A 148 8.48 23.91 -0.09
C GLU A 148 9.32 24.77 0.85
N GLN A 149 10.47 25.26 0.37
CA GLN A 149 11.27 26.25 1.07
C GLN A 149 10.99 27.65 0.53
N VAL A 150 10.59 28.57 1.41
CA VAL A 150 10.54 30.01 1.07
C VAL A 150 11.95 30.59 1.21
N LEU A 151 12.53 31.05 0.11
CA LEU A 151 13.86 31.67 0.11
C LEU A 151 13.74 33.19 0.35
N THR A 152 14.71 33.75 1.08
CA THR A 152 14.77 35.19 1.34
C THR A 152 15.52 35.90 0.23
N SER A 153 14.98 37.01 -0.27
CA SER A 153 15.64 37.86 -1.27
C SER A 153 16.91 38.49 -0.69
N GLY A 154 18.01 38.40 -1.45
CA GLY A 154 19.32 38.95 -1.10
C GLY A 154 20.27 38.85 -2.29
N GLU A 155 21.44 39.47 -2.20
CA GLU A 155 22.45 39.43 -3.27
C GLU A 155 22.97 38.01 -3.52
N ASN A 156 23.05 37.18 -2.47
CA ASN A 156 23.43 35.77 -2.54
C ASN A 156 22.37 34.92 -1.85
N ILE A 157 21.84 33.93 -2.57
CA ILE A 157 20.74 33.07 -2.12
C ILE A 157 21.22 31.62 -2.16
N ALA A 158 21.20 30.95 -1.00
CA ALA A 158 21.55 29.54 -0.91
C ALA A 158 20.28 28.69 -0.86
N TRP A 159 20.18 27.69 -1.74
CA TRP A 159 19.14 26.67 -1.69
C TRP A 159 19.76 25.28 -1.65
N ASP A 160 19.47 24.52 -0.60
CA ASP A 160 19.89 23.13 -0.46
C ASP A 160 18.71 22.21 -0.77
N LEU A 161 18.82 21.45 -1.86
CA LEU A 161 17.80 20.50 -2.31
C LEU A 161 17.53 19.38 -1.29
N LYS A 162 18.41 19.18 -0.29
CA LYS A 162 18.16 18.28 0.86
C LYS A 162 17.08 18.81 1.81
N ASN A 163 16.91 20.12 1.87
CA ASN A 163 15.97 20.80 2.76
C ASN A 163 14.61 21.08 2.10
N GLY A 164 14.48 20.81 0.80
CA GLY A 164 13.25 20.94 0.04
C GLY A 164 13.52 20.79 -1.45
N ASN A 165 12.76 19.92 -2.12
CA ASN A 165 12.82 19.71 -3.56
C ASN A 165 11.97 20.72 -4.36
N ARG A 166 11.37 21.70 -3.66
CA ARG A 166 10.68 22.86 -4.24
C ARG A 166 11.08 24.12 -3.45
N ALA A 167 11.31 25.23 -4.14
CA ALA A 167 11.53 26.52 -3.50
C ALA A 167 10.74 27.64 -4.18
N ARG A 168 10.42 28.70 -3.42
CA ARG A 168 9.79 29.92 -3.92
C ARG A 168 10.63 31.14 -3.55
N LEU A 169 10.92 32.00 -4.53
CA LEU A 169 11.68 33.24 -4.36
C LEU A 169 11.07 34.37 -5.20
N THR A 170 10.85 35.52 -4.55
CA THR A 170 10.52 36.79 -5.23
C THR A 170 11.70 37.74 -5.01
N ALA A 171 12.44 38.10 -6.06
CA ALA A 171 13.60 38.98 -5.97
C ALA A 171 13.41 40.27 -6.77
N GLY A 172 13.63 41.42 -6.12
CA GLY A 172 13.46 42.75 -6.74
C GLY A 172 14.72 43.33 -7.40
N HIS A 173 15.79 42.53 -7.52
CA HIS A 173 17.10 42.98 -8.01
C HIS A 173 17.88 41.81 -8.62
N ASN A 174 19.10 42.08 -9.09
CA ASN A 174 20.03 41.02 -9.48
C ASN A 174 20.42 40.20 -8.25
N PHE A 175 20.51 38.88 -8.41
CA PHE A 175 20.90 37.97 -7.34
C PHE A 175 21.77 36.86 -7.90
N LEU A 176 22.65 36.33 -7.07
CA LEU A 176 23.35 35.08 -7.26
C LEU A 176 22.60 34.00 -6.50
N ILE A 177 22.28 32.88 -7.15
CA ILE A 177 21.69 31.72 -6.48
C ILE A 177 22.63 30.52 -6.56
N THR A 178 22.93 29.93 -5.40
CA THR A 178 23.71 28.72 -5.27
C THR A 178 22.77 27.57 -4.95
N ILE A 179 22.63 26.63 -5.90
CA ILE A 179 21.82 25.43 -5.74
C ILE A 179 22.73 24.27 -5.34
N THR A 180 22.55 23.76 -4.12
CA THR A 180 23.31 22.60 -3.63
C THR A 180 22.53 21.33 -3.95
N LYS A 181 23.09 20.47 -4.81
CA LYS A 181 22.49 19.17 -5.19
C LYS A 181 22.49 18.17 -4.03
N PRO A 182 21.52 17.25 -3.95
CA PRO A 182 21.61 16.11 -3.05
C PRO A 182 22.63 15.09 -3.61
N SER A 183 22.97 14.06 -2.83
CA SER A 183 23.81 12.96 -3.32
C SER A 183 23.08 12.14 -4.38
N GLY A 184 23.71 11.88 -5.53
CA GLY A 184 23.13 11.14 -6.65
C GLY A 184 22.92 12.02 -7.90
N ALA A 185 22.52 11.39 -9.01
CA ALA A 185 22.18 12.10 -10.25
C ALA A 185 20.78 12.72 -10.13
N VAL A 186 20.66 14.02 -10.40
CA VAL A 186 19.40 14.76 -10.36
C VAL A 186 19.30 15.66 -11.59
N GLN A 187 18.19 15.60 -12.32
CA GLN A 187 17.86 16.62 -13.32
C GLN A 187 17.06 17.73 -12.62
N ALA A 188 17.40 18.99 -12.85
CA ALA A 188 16.69 20.14 -12.28
C ALA A 188 16.46 21.21 -13.34
N GLU A 189 15.20 21.54 -13.58
CA GLU A 189 14.78 22.64 -14.46
C GLU A 189 14.45 23.85 -13.60
N LEU A 190 15.18 24.97 -13.72
CA LEU A 190 14.89 26.20 -12.98
C LEU A 190 14.06 27.17 -13.84
N ILE A 191 12.78 27.38 -13.53
CA ILE A 191 11.93 28.35 -14.23
C ILE A 191 11.92 29.68 -13.46
N VAL A 192 12.45 30.72 -14.10
CA VAL A 192 12.42 32.10 -13.61
C VAL A 192 11.65 32.95 -14.62
N THR A 193 10.64 33.67 -14.13
CA THR A 193 9.83 34.61 -14.91
C THR A 193 10.17 36.03 -14.48
N GLN A 194 10.42 36.93 -15.42
CA GLN A 194 10.59 38.36 -15.14
C GLN A 194 9.33 39.13 -15.56
N ASP A 195 8.84 40.01 -14.70
CA ASP A 195 7.72 40.91 -15.01
C ASP A 195 8.17 42.20 -15.71
N ALA A 196 7.20 43.01 -16.14
CA ALA A 196 7.46 44.27 -16.85
C ALA A 196 8.08 45.37 -15.97
N ALA A 197 8.10 45.20 -14.65
CA ALA A 197 8.74 46.11 -13.70
C ALA A 197 10.20 45.68 -13.39
N GLY A 198 10.66 44.57 -13.96
CA GLY A 198 12.00 44.02 -13.74
C GLY A 198 12.10 43.07 -12.55
N SER A 199 10.99 42.81 -11.83
CA SER A 199 10.91 41.83 -10.75
C SER A 199 11.06 40.42 -11.30
N ARG A 200 11.82 39.56 -10.62
CA ARG A 200 12.04 38.17 -11.02
C ARG A 200 11.36 37.26 -10.01
N GLU A 201 10.38 36.50 -10.47
CA GLU A 201 9.71 35.45 -9.71
C GLU A 201 10.17 34.08 -10.19
N MET A 202 10.70 33.28 -9.27
CA MET A 202 10.99 31.87 -9.50
C MET A 202 9.68 31.09 -9.31
N ASP A 203 9.15 30.51 -10.39
CA ASP A 203 7.79 29.94 -10.41
C ASP A 203 7.78 28.44 -10.09
N GLU A 204 8.62 27.65 -10.76
CA GLU A 204 8.66 26.20 -10.57
C GLU A 204 10.03 25.62 -10.90
N ILE A 205 10.44 24.60 -10.13
CA ILE A 205 11.62 23.80 -10.46
C ILE A 205 11.18 22.36 -10.63
N ILE A 206 11.23 21.86 -11.88
CA ILE A 206 10.80 20.52 -12.24
C ILE A 206 12.03 19.61 -12.30
N THR A 207 12.05 18.55 -11.50
CA THR A 207 13.06 17.49 -11.61
C THR A 207 12.44 16.29 -12.33
N GLN A 208 12.67 16.11 -13.62
CA GLN A 208 12.15 14.99 -14.42
C GLN A 208 13.21 14.45 -15.38
N PHE A 209 13.19 13.17 -15.71
CA PHE A 209 14.08 12.50 -16.67
C PHE A 209 13.58 12.77 -18.11
N ASP A 210 14.41 13.31 -19.01
CA ASP A 210 14.04 13.57 -20.42
C ASP A 210 15.17 13.17 -21.39
N ASP A 211 14.88 12.24 -22.29
CA ASP A 211 15.84 11.57 -23.19
C ASP A 211 16.13 12.34 -24.49
N ALA A 212 15.48 13.47 -24.77
CA ALA A 212 15.50 14.11 -26.10
C ALA A 212 16.50 15.28 -26.30
N ILE A 213 17.46 15.51 -25.38
CA ILE A 213 18.31 16.73 -25.39
C ILE A 213 19.69 16.49 -26.03
N ALA A 214 20.06 17.33 -27.02
CA ALA A 214 21.32 17.28 -27.78
C ALA A 214 22.57 17.74 -26.99
N THR A 215 23.76 17.26 -27.39
CA THR A 215 25.02 17.37 -26.64
C THR A 215 25.74 18.72 -26.74
N SER A 216 25.40 19.58 -27.71
CA SER A 216 26.00 20.90 -27.89
C SER A 216 25.57 21.93 -26.85
N ASP A 217 24.49 21.64 -26.11
CA ASP A 217 23.79 22.60 -25.27
C ASP A 217 24.19 22.45 -23.77
N VAL A 218 25.41 21.96 -23.49
CA VAL A 218 25.84 21.48 -22.15
C VAL A 218 27.05 22.27 -21.60
N HIS A 219 26.97 22.70 -20.33
CA HIS A 219 28.08 23.33 -19.58
C HIS A 219 28.71 22.32 -18.60
N ALA A 220 30.04 22.18 -18.56
CA ALA A 220 30.71 20.99 -18.02
C ALA A 220 31.52 21.16 -16.71
N ASP A 221 31.55 22.34 -16.09
CA ASP A 221 32.52 22.61 -15.02
C ASP A 221 31.89 22.88 -13.63
N THR A 222 32.29 22.03 -12.66
CA THR A 222 32.17 22.10 -11.19
C THR A 222 30.81 21.84 -10.52
N ASP A 223 30.85 21.24 -9.32
CA ASP A 223 29.71 20.86 -8.44
C ASP A 223 28.85 22.05 -7.96
N VAL A 224 29.19 23.26 -8.37
CA VAL A 224 28.47 24.50 -8.09
C VAL A 224 28.15 25.15 -9.43
N ILE A 225 26.87 25.22 -9.78
CA ILE A 225 26.42 25.98 -10.94
C ILE A 225 26.08 27.39 -10.45
N ASP A 226 27.08 28.28 -10.45
CA ASP A 226 26.84 29.71 -10.24
C ASP A 226 26.29 30.29 -11.54
N VAL A 227 24.99 30.62 -11.56
CA VAL A 227 24.36 31.22 -12.74
C VAL A 227 24.02 32.67 -12.47
N ALA A 228 24.86 33.58 -12.96
CA ALA A 228 24.50 34.98 -13.11
C ALA A 228 23.75 35.12 -14.44
N ILE A 229 22.44 35.37 -14.39
CA ILE A 229 21.63 35.43 -15.60
C ILE A 229 20.97 36.80 -15.78
N ASP A 230 21.30 37.43 -16.90
CA ASP A 230 20.48 38.48 -17.49
C ASP A 230 19.49 37.84 -18.48
N ILE A 231 18.22 37.74 -18.08
CA ILE A 231 17.17 37.07 -18.86
C ILE A 231 16.34 38.13 -19.57
N PRO A 232 16.36 38.21 -20.92
CA PRO A 232 15.47 39.09 -21.65
C PRO A 232 14.01 38.69 -21.44
N THR A 233 13.10 39.67 -21.50
CA THR A 233 11.64 39.48 -21.33
C THR A 233 11.12 38.25 -22.08
N GLY A 234 10.61 37.26 -21.34
CA GLY A 234 9.97 36.06 -21.90
C GLY A 234 10.88 34.85 -22.20
N ALA A 235 12.17 34.90 -21.89
CA ALA A 235 13.07 33.75 -22.07
C ALA A 235 12.99 32.73 -20.91
N ARG A 236 13.23 31.44 -21.22
CA ARG A 236 13.25 30.31 -20.27
C ARG A 236 14.64 29.68 -20.19
N ILE A 237 14.99 29.09 -19.06
CA ILE A 237 16.34 28.55 -18.80
C ILE A 237 16.24 27.12 -18.28
N ARG A 238 17.12 26.25 -18.77
CA ARG A 238 17.23 24.84 -18.34
C ARG A 238 18.67 24.52 -17.97
N PHE A 239 18.88 23.73 -16.92
CA PHE A 239 20.20 23.21 -16.51
C PHE A 239 20.21 21.68 -16.54
N LYS A 240 21.37 21.07 -16.83
CA LYS A 240 21.61 19.61 -16.85
C LYS A 240 22.92 19.30 -16.11
N THR A 241 22.93 18.29 -15.24
CA THR A 241 24.15 17.86 -14.51
C THR A 241 24.70 16.54 -15.06
N THR A 242 26.03 16.39 -15.10
CA THR A 242 26.74 15.26 -15.70
C THR A 242 27.11 14.18 -14.69
N THR A 243 26.84 12.91 -15.00
CA THR A 243 27.83 11.80 -14.97
C THR A 243 27.23 10.53 -15.59
N THR A 244 28.08 9.74 -16.22
CA THR A 244 27.79 8.41 -16.80
C THR A 244 27.28 7.40 -15.76
N LEU A 245 26.33 6.56 -16.18
CA LEU A 245 25.77 5.43 -15.41
C LEU A 245 26.89 4.47 -14.91
N PRO A 246 26.80 3.89 -13.70
CA PRO A 246 27.51 2.65 -13.41
C PRO A 246 26.91 1.55 -14.29
N THR A 247 27.76 0.73 -14.90
CA THR A 247 27.34 -0.53 -15.55
C THR A 247 26.64 -1.46 -14.58
#